data_AF-A0A7J0DDB0-F1
#
_entry.id   AF-A0A7J0DDB0-F1
#
_cell.length_a   1.000
_cell.length_b   1.000
_cell.length_c   1.000
_cell.angle_alpha   90.00
_cell.angle_beta   90.00
_cell.angle_gamma   90.00
#
_symmetry.space_group_name_H-M   'P 1'
#
loop_
_entity.id
_entity.type
_entity.pdbx_description
1 polymer ?
#
loop_
_entity_poly.entity_id
_entity_poly.type
_entity_poly.pdbx_seq_one_letter_code
_entity_poly.pdbx_strand_id
1 'polypeptide(L)'
;MDSSVSNTRRSSVRSSVISSLRGCTMAGMRIPKEDLRRKITMPQYLRLAIRDAIESKDVAATANRHSAADVYGGDSAKQPAESPIVVFVNSQSGGRHGPELKGRLQDLMGEEQVFDLHFVKPHEFVQYGLGCLEKLAELGDSCAKETREKLRIVVAGGDGTVGWVLGCLGELHKQRREPVPPTAIIPLGTGNDLSRSFGWGGSFPFNWRSAIKKTLDIATEAPTCRLDSWNVSISMPAEEVVDPPHSLKPVEESSIDQ
;
A
#
# COMPACT_ATOMS: atom_id res chain seq x y z
N MET A 1 -40.19 3.47 56.55
CA MET A 1 -40.17 2.46 55.46
C MET A 1 -39.39 3.06 54.32
N ASP A 2 -38.37 2.31 53.91
CA ASP A 2 -37.35 2.62 52.91
C ASP A 2 -37.89 3.25 51.63
N SER A 3 -37.13 4.16 51.03
CA SER A 3 -36.32 3.77 49.86
C SER A 3 -35.50 4.95 49.34
N SER A 4 -34.19 4.70 49.30
CA SER A 4 -33.14 5.47 48.68
C SER A 4 -33.36 5.60 47.17
N VAL A 5 -33.36 6.83 46.65
CA VAL A 5 -33.19 7.08 45.21
C VAL A 5 -31.82 7.72 45.01
N SER A 6 -30.89 6.88 44.55
CA SER A 6 -29.56 7.25 44.11
C SER A 6 -29.65 8.11 42.83
N ASN A 7 -29.22 9.36 42.94
CA ASN A 7 -29.17 10.28 41.82
C ASN A 7 -27.85 10.07 41.05
N THR A 8 -27.85 9.14 40.09
CA THR A 8 -26.70 8.84 39.25
C THR A 8 -26.45 9.99 38.27
N ARG A 9 -25.47 10.85 38.58
CA ARG A 9 -24.94 11.86 37.65
C ARG A 9 -24.34 11.14 36.44
N ARG A 10 -25.03 11.14 35.30
CA ARG A 10 -24.47 10.78 33.99
C ARG A 10 -23.43 11.83 33.61
N SER A 11 -22.16 11.52 33.83
CA SER A 11 -21.03 12.23 33.25
C SER A 11 -21.02 12.00 31.74
N SER A 12 -21.57 12.95 30.98
CA SER A 12 -21.33 13.05 29.55
C SER A 12 -19.89 13.53 29.34
N VAL A 13 -18.95 12.59 29.28
CA VAL A 13 -17.60 12.87 28.78
C VAL A 13 -17.73 13.01 27.27
N ARG A 14 -18.02 14.24 26.80
CA ARG A 14 -17.82 14.61 25.41
C ARG A 14 -16.32 14.56 25.14
N SER A 15 -15.87 13.48 24.52
CA SER A 15 -14.50 13.33 24.01
C SER A 15 -14.22 14.45 22.99
N SER A 16 -13.55 15.51 23.45
CA SER A 16 -13.08 16.62 22.64
C SER A 16 -11.69 16.30 22.10
N VAL A 17 -11.60 15.42 21.11
CA VAL A 17 -10.31 15.11 20.44
C VAL A 17 -10.39 15.13 18.91
N ILE A 18 -11.44 15.74 18.33
CA ILE A 18 -11.55 15.95 16.87
C ILE A 18 -11.27 17.42 16.51
N SER A 19 -10.16 17.97 17.01
CA SER A 19 -9.71 19.29 16.59
C SER A 19 -8.19 19.40 16.61
N SER A 20 -7.50 18.73 15.68
CA SER A 20 -6.10 19.05 15.35
C SER A 20 -5.65 18.67 13.93
N LEU A 21 -6.55 18.30 13.01
CA LEU A 21 -6.20 18.15 11.57
C LEU A 21 -6.67 19.31 10.68
N ARG A 22 -7.09 20.43 11.29
CA ARG A 22 -7.24 21.71 10.59
C ARG A 22 -6.13 22.64 11.07
N GLY A 23 -5.06 22.78 10.30
CA GLY A 23 -4.07 23.83 10.53
C GLY A 23 -2.61 23.43 10.35
N CYS A 24 -2.26 22.85 9.20
CA CYS A 24 -0.96 23.11 8.60
C CYS A 24 -1.07 22.94 7.09
N THR A 25 -1.81 23.85 6.47
CA THR A 25 -1.57 24.14 5.05
C THR A 25 -0.17 24.75 4.97
N MET A 26 0.85 23.90 4.78
CA MET A 26 2.15 24.33 4.25
C MET A 26 1.92 24.85 2.83
N ALA A 27 1.36 26.05 2.76
CA ALA A 27 1.17 26.80 1.53
C ALA A 27 2.53 27.39 1.17
N GLY A 28 3.20 26.79 0.18
CA GLY A 28 4.34 27.44 -0.49
C GLY A 28 5.65 26.66 -0.55
N MET A 29 5.86 25.59 0.24
CA MET A 29 7.08 24.79 0.08
C MET A 29 6.97 23.91 -1.17
N ARG A 30 7.64 24.34 -2.23
CA ARG A 30 7.81 23.57 -3.46
C ARG A 30 8.77 22.42 -3.16
N ILE A 31 8.25 21.23 -2.90
CA ILE A 31 9.06 20.02 -2.69
C ILE A 31 9.96 19.81 -3.93
N PRO A 32 11.29 19.94 -3.78
CA PRO A 32 12.23 19.71 -4.88
C PRO A 32 12.14 18.26 -5.33
N LYS A 33 12.25 18.03 -6.65
CA LYS A 33 12.13 16.69 -7.24
C LYS A 33 13.19 15.75 -6.65
N GLU A 34 14.42 16.22 -6.52
CA GLU A 34 15.56 15.42 -6.07
C GLU A 34 15.46 15.04 -4.59
N ASP A 35 14.92 15.92 -3.74
CA ASP A 35 14.69 15.59 -2.33
C ASP A 35 13.64 14.50 -2.16
N LEU A 36 12.51 14.63 -2.89
CA LEU A 36 11.49 13.58 -2.91
C LEU A 36 12.07 12.27 -3.44
N ARG A 37 12.83 12.33 -4.55
CA ARG A 37 13.47 11.17 -5.16
C ARG A 37 14.39 10.45 -4.17
N ARG A 38 15.26 11.17 -3.47
CA ARG A 38 16.15 10.62 -2.44
C ARG A 38 15.39 9.93 -1.31
N LYS A 39 14.25 10.49 -0.91
CA LYS A 39 13.42 9.97 0.19
C LYS A 39 12.70 8.66 -0.15
N ILE A 40 12.22 8.50 -1.40
CA ILE A 40 11.29 7.42 -1.77
C ILE A 40 11.86 6.36 -2.72
N THR A 41 12.97 6.67 -3.40
CA THR A 41 13.51 5.80 -4.46
C THR A 41 14.46 4.78 -3.87
N MET A 42 14.14 3.49 -4.06
CA MET A 42 15.02 2.39 -3.69
C MET A 42 16.31 2.43 -4.51
N PRO A 43 17.43 1.96 -3.94
CA PRO A 43 18.65 1.68 -4.69
C PRO A 43 18.38 0.87 -5.96
N GLN A 44 19.13 1.20 -7.01
CA GLN A 44 18.89 0.61 -8.34
C GLN A 44 18.98 -0.91 -8.34
N TYR A 45 19.92 -1.48 -7.60
CA TYR A 45 20.10 -2.92 -7.56
C TYR A 45 18.87 -3.64 -6.97
N LEU A 46 18.26 -3.10 -5.90
CA LEU A 46 17.01 -3.64 -5.33
C LEU A 46 15.85 -3.53 -6.31
N ARG A 47 15.72 -2.39 -7.00
CA ARG A 47 14.69 -2.18 -8.03
C ARG A 47 14.77 -3.23 -9.14
N LEU A 48 15.98 -3.48 -9.64
CA LEU A 48 16.22 -4.47 -10.69
C LEU A 48 16.01 -5.89 -10.18
N ALA A 49 16.46 -6.21 -8.96
CA ALA A 49 16.24 -7.53 -8.35
C ALA A 49 14.75 -7.83 -8.17
N ILE A 50 13.96 -6.86 -7.69
CA ILE A 50 12.49 -6.98 -7.55
C ILE A 50 11.84 -7.21 -8.91
N ARG A 51 12.19 -6.41 -9.93
CA ARG A 51 11.66 -6.57 -11.29
C ARG A 51 11.96 -7.98 -11.83
N ASP A 52 13.22 -8.39 -11.78
CA ASP A 52 13.67 -9.68 -12.30
C ASP A 52 13.00 -10.84 -11.54
N ALA A 53 12.76 -10.72 -10.24
CA ALA A 53 12.08 -11.73 -9.45
C ALA A 53 10.61 -11.88 -9.85
N ILE A 54 9.91 -10.77 -10.12
CA ILE A 54 8.52 -10.77 -10.61
C ILE A 54 8.44 -11.38 -12.01
N GLU A 55 9.34 -11.00 -12.92
CA GLU A 55 9.36 -11.50 -14.31
C GLU A 55 9.72 -12.98 -14.38
N SER A 56 10.74 -13.42 -13.63
CA SER A 56 11.20 -14.82 -13.63
C SER A 56 10.33 -15.74 -12.78
N LYS A 57 9.54 -15.19 -11.85
CA LYS A 57 8.79 -15.94 -10.84
C LYS A 57 9.68 -16.85 -9.98
N ASP A 58 10.96 -16.49 -9.83
CA ASP A 58 11.96 -17.20 -9.04
C ASP A 58 12.74 -16.24 -8.14
N VAL A 59 12.33 -16.21 -6.86
CA VAL A 59 12.96 -15.37 -5.82
C VAL A 59 14.37 -15.86 -5.49
N ALA A 60 14.58 -17.16 -5.38
CA ALA A 60 15.83 -17.72 -4.87
C ALA A 60 16.97 -17.55 -5.87
N ALA A 61 16.74 -17.91 -7.14
CA ALA A 61 17.73 -17.74 -8.19
C ALA A 61 18.05 -16.26 -8.40
N THR A 62 17.04 -15.40 -8.37
CA THR A 62 17.23 -13.96 -8.56
C THR A 62 18.02 -13.33 -7.42
N ALA A 63 17.64 -13.59 -6.17
CA ALA A 63 18.35 -13.05 -5.01
C ALA A 63 19.81 -13.51 -4.97
N ASN A 64 20.10 -14.78 -5.29
CA ASN A 64 21.48 -15.29 -5.35
C ASN A 64 22.32 -14.62 -6.45
N ARG A 65 21.73 -14.32 -7.61
CA ARG A 65 22.43 -13.59 -8.69
C ARG A 65 22.75 -12.16 -8.25
N HIS A 66 21.79 -11.47 -7.64
CA HIS A 66 21.94 -10.07 -7.24
C HIS A 66 22.77 -9.89 -5.96
N SER A 67 22.83 -10.89 -5.07
CA SER A 67 23.71 -10.86 -3.89
C SER A 67 25.17 -11.13 -4.22
N ALA A 68 25.44 -12.01 -5.18
CA ALA A 68 26.80 -12.31 -5.66
C ALA A 68 27.36 -11.21 -6.57
N ALA A 69 26.49 -10.37 -7.11
CA ALA A 69 26.86 -9.25 -7.95
C ALA A 69 27.30 -8.05 -7.10
N ASP A 70 28.61 -7.92 -6.84
CA ASP A 70 29.26 -6.64 -6.41
C ASP A 70 29.18 -5.53 -7.49
N VAL A 71 28.18 -5.61 -8.37
CA VAL A 71 28.10 -4.92 -9.67
C VAL A 71 27.61 -3.47 -9.53
N TYR A 72 27.04 -3.10 -8.37
CA TYR A 72 26.60 -1.73 -8.11
C TYR A 72 27.48 -1.13 -7.02
N GLY A 73 28.33 -0.18 -7.44
CA GLY A 73 29.54 0.30 -6.76
C GLY A 73 29.46 0.67 -5.27
N GLY A 74 30.63 1.01 -4.72
CA GLY A 74 30.89 1.06 -3.26
C GLY A 74 29.86 1.75 -2.37
N ASP A 75 29.91 1.40 -1.07
CA ASP A 75 29.09 1.76 0.12
C ASP A 75 27.95 2.80 0.00
N SER A 76 28.15 3.88 -0.75
CA SER A 76 27.12 4.86 -1.12
C SER A 76 25.96 4.31 -1.97
N ALA A 77 26.15 3.25 -2.78
CA ALA A 77 25.08 2.70 -3.63
C ALA A 77 24.13 1.74 -2.88
N LYS A 78 24.44 1.40 -1.63
CA LYS A 78 23.68 0.49 -0.77
C LYS A 78 22.99 1.20 0.40
N GLN A 79 22.74 2.51 0.28
CA GLN A 79 22.00 3.24 1.30
C GLN A 79 20.49 3.08 1.07
N PRO A 80 19.72 2.59 2.06
CA PRO A 80 18.29 2.45 1.93
C PRO A 80 17.61 3.83 1.87
N ALA A 81 16.50 3.90 1.14
CA ALA A 81 15.68 5.11 1.12
C ALA A 81 15.08 5.37 2.51
N GLU A 82 14.89 6.64 2.87
CA GLU A 82 14.28 7.02 4.16
C GLU A 82 12.88 6.42 4.33
N SER A 83 12.08 6.42 3.26
CA SER A 83 10.73 5.87 3.22
C SER A 83 10.46 5.33 1.81
N PRO A 84 10.96 4.13 1.46
CA PRO A 84 10.79 3.57 0.13
C PRO A 84 9.30 3.40 -0.20
N ILE A 85 8.89 3.86 -1.38
CA ILE A 85 7.49 3.76 -1.84
C ILE A 85 7.40 2.83 -3.04
N VAL A 86 6.39 1.97 -3.08
CA VAL A 86 5.94 1.31 -4.32
C VAL A 86 4.55 1.83 -4.68
N VAL A 87 4.32 2.11 -5.96
CA VAL A 87 3.03 2.61 -6.45
C VAL A 87 2.36 1.57 -7.33
N PHE A 88 1.12 1.21 -6.99
CA PHE A 88 0.23 0.48 -7.89
C PHE A 88 -0.67 1.48 -8.61
N VAL A 89 -0.71 1.41 -9.95
CA VAL A 89 -1.56 2.25 -10.78
C VAL A 89 -2.55 1.36 -11.52
N ASN A 90 -3.85 1.62 -11.36
CA ASN A 90 -4.85 1.06 -12.26
C ASN A 90 -5.02 2.01 -13.45
N SER A 91 -4.31 1.74 -14.54
CA SER A 91 -4.28 2.60 -15.72
C SER A 91 -5.63 2.74 -16.44
N GLN A 92 -6.58 1.84 -16.15
CA GLN A 92 -7.93 1.83 -16.72
C GLN A 92 -8.95 2.61 -15.87
N SER A 93 -8.59 3.04 -14.66
CA SER A 93 -9.47 3.85 -13.80
C SER A 93 -9.39 5.36 -14.12
N GLY A 94 -10.46 6.10 -13.85
CA GLY A 94 -10.42 7.57 -13.69
C GLY A 94 -10.13 8.41 -14.94
N GLY A 95 -11.08 8.50 -15.87
CA GLY A 95 -11.02 9.50 -16.95
C GLY A 95 -9.84 9.33 -17.94
N ARG A 96 -9.17 8.17 -17.95
CA ARG A 96 -8.01 7.83 -18.80
C ARG A 96 -6.71 8.59 -18.48
N HIS A 97 -6.57 9.19 -17.30
CA HIS A 97 -5.31 9.81 -16.87
C HIS A 97 -4.24 8.80 -16.39
N GLY A 98 -4.60 7.52 -16.26
CA GLY A 98 -3.73 6.46 -15.75
C GLY A 98 -2.34 6.38 -16.41
N PRO A 99 -2.22 6.34 -17.75
CA PRO A 99 -0.91 6.30 -18.42
C PRO A 99 -0.06 7.54 -18.16
N GLU A 100 -0.67 8.73 -18.13
CA GLU A 100 0.06 9.98 -17.87
C GLU A 100 0.52 10.08 -16.40
N LEU A 101 -0.34 9.64 -15.48
CA LEU A 101 0.00 9.53 -14.06
C LEU A 101 1.15 8.53 -13.86
N LYS A 102 1.10 7.37 -14.52
CA LYS A 102 2.19 6.38 -14.48
C LYS A 102 3.51 7.01 -14.91
N GLY A 103 3.56 7.61 -16.11
CA GLY A 103 4.78 8.25 -16.61
C GLY A 103 5.31 9.30 -15.63
N ARG A 104 4.41 10.13 -15.06
CA ARG A 104 4.79 11.13 -14.07
C ARG A 104 5.36 10.52 -12.78
N LEU A 105 4.81 9.40 -12.30
CA LEU A 105 5.34 8.70 -11.14
C LEU A 105 6.72 8.10 -11.44
N GLN A 106 6.88 7.46 -12.60
CA GLN A 106 8.15 6.88 -13.04
C GLN A 106 9.25 7.97 -13.12
N ASP A 107 8.92 9.16 -13.61
CA ASP A 107 9.83 10.31 -13.61
C ASP A 107 10.32 10.71 -12.21
N LEU A 108 9.48 10.52 -11.19
CA LEU A 108 9.78 10.92 -9.81
C LEU A 108 10.61 9.85 -9.08
N MET A 109 10.32 8.56 -9.29
CA MET A 109 10.83 7.48 -8.44
C MET A 109 11.46 6.28 -9.17
N GLY A 110 11.54 6.30 -10.50
CA GLY A 110 12.01 5.17 -11.29
C GLY A 110 10.87 4.27 -11.77
N GLU A 111 11.11 3.60 -12.88
CA GLU A 111 10.09 2.79 -13.58
C GLU A 111 9.68 1.55 -12.78
N GLU A 112 10.64 0.90 -12.15
CA GLU A 112 10.52 -0.39 -11.49
C GLU A 112 9.76 -0.32 -10.16
N GLN A 113 9.50 0.90 -9.65
CA GLN A 113 8.70 1.11 -8.44
C GLN A 113 7.23 1.46 -8.74
N VAL A 114 6.85 1.53 -10.02
CA VAL A 114 5.50 1.87 -10.46
C VAL A 114 4.89 0.71 -11.24
N PHE A 115 4.07 -0.08 -10.56
CA PHE A 115 3.42 -1.26 -11.12
C PHE A 115 2.05 -0.90 -11.69
N ASP A 116 1.87 -1.15 -12.98
CA ASP A 116 0.56 -1.10 -13.59
C ASP A 116 -0.15 -2.44 -13.33
N LEU A 117 -1.29 -2.36 -12.65
CA LEU A 117 -2.09 -3.51 -12.21
C LEU A 117 -2.65 -4.36 -13.35
N HIS A 118 -2.65 -3.82 -14.58
CA HIS A 118 -2.96 -4.61 -15.76
C HIS A 118 -1.89 -5.69 -16.01
N PHE A 119 -0.62 -5.35 -15.81
CA PHE A 119 0.53 -6.20 -16.14
C PHE A 119 1.08 -6.96 -14.93
N VAL A 120 1.17 -6.30 -13.77
CA VAL A 120 1.69 -6.91 -12.53
C VAL A 120 0.58 -6.94 -11.50
N LYS A 121 0.15 -8.13 -11.09
CA LYS A 121 -0.91 -8.26 -10.09
C LYS A 121 -0.35 -8.03 -8.69
N PRO A 122 -1.14 -7.51 -7.72
CA PRO A 122 -0.65 -7.27 -6.37
C PRO A 122 -0.09 -8.52 -5.69
N HIS A 123 -0.70 -9.70 -5.95
CA HIS A 123 -0.21 -10.97 -5.41
C HIS A 123 1.18 -11.36 -5.96
N GLU A 124 1.50 -11.02 -7.21
CA GLU A 124 2.82 -11.27 -7.80
C GLU A 124 3.88 -10.39 -7.13
N PHE A 125 3.56 -9.13 -6.84
CA PHE A 125 4.45 -8.28 -6.05
C PHE A 125 4.64 -8.80 -4.62
N VAL A 126 3.57 -9.23 -3.94
CA VAL A 126 3.65 -9.78 -2.57
C VAL A 126 4.49 -11.07 -2.53
N GLN A 127 4.32 -11.94 -3.52
CA GLN A 127 5.04 -13.21 -3.57
C GLN A 127 6.50 -13.03 -4.00
N TYR A 128 6.72 -12.35 -5.13
CA TYR A 128 8.04 -12.29 -5.76
C TYR A 128 8.79 -11.01 -5.43
N GLY A 129 8.13 -9.86 -5.39
CA GLY A 129 8.77 -8.58 -5.07
C GLY A 129 9.20 -8.47 -3.61
N LEU A 130 8.27 -8.65 -2.67
CA LEU A 130 8.60 -8.68 -1.24
C LEU A 130 9.45 -9.92 -0.89
N GLY A 131 9.16 -11.07 -1.50
CA GLY A 131 9.97 -12.27 -1.32
C GLY A 131 11.43 -12.06 -1.74
N CYS A 132 11.69 -11.29 -2.80
CA CYS A 132 13.06 -10.93 -3.20
C CYS A 132 13.77 -10.10 -2.14
N LEU A 133 13.12 -9.05 -1.61
CA LEU A 133 13.69 -8.23 -0.52
C LEU A 133 13.97 -9.07 0.73
N GLU A 134 13.02 -9.92 1.12
CA GLU A 134 13.16 -10.84 2.25
C GLU A 134 14.32 -11.80 2.04
N LYS A 135 14.47 -12.36 0.83
CA LYS A 135 15.55 -13.29 0.53
C LYS A 135 16.92 -12.61 0.50
N LEU A 136 17.03 -11.41 -0.05
CA LEU A 136 18.26 -10.62 0.00
C LEU A 136 18.64 -10.29 1.45
N ALA A 137 17.66 -9.93 2.29
CA ALA A 137 17.88 -9.70 3.72
C ALA A 137 18.39 -10.97 4.44
N GLU A 138 17.84 -12.15 4.14
CA GLU A 138 18.34 -13.44 4.65
C GLU A 138 19.79 -13.72 4.24
N LEU A 139 20.19 -13.29 3.04
CA LEU A 139 21.55 -13.41 2.52
C LEU A 139 22.52 -12.36 3.07
N GLY A 140 22.07 -11.52 4.00
CA GLY A 140 22.91 -10.54 4.71
C GLY A 140 22.85 -9.11 4.15
N ASP A 141 21.95 -8.82 3.21
CA ASP A 141 21.77 -7.46 2.69
C ASP A 141 20.98 -6.59 3.69
N SER A 142 21.71 -5.74 4.42
CA SER A 142 21.13 -4.81 5.40
C SER A 142 20.22 -3.76 4.74
N CYS A 143 20.53 -3.33 3.52
CA CYS A 143 19.73 -2.35 2.79
C CYS A 143 18.41 -2.95 2.32
N ALA A 144 18.41 -4.20 1.84
CA ALA A 144 17.18 -4.92 1.54
C ALA A 144 16.29 -5.10 2.78
N LYS A 145 16.91 -5.46 3.92
CA LYS A 145 16.22 -5.59 5.20
C LYS A 145 15.55 -4.28 5.62
N GLU A 146 16.29 -3.18 5.67
CA GLU A 146 15.77 -1.88 6.06
C GLU A 146 14.71 -1.36 5.07
N THR A 147 14.90 -1.61 3.78
CA THR A 147 13.91 -1.31 2.74
C THR A 147 12.61 -2.06 3.00
N ARG A 148 12.68 -3.37 3.31
CA ARG A 148 11.50 -4.21 3.61
C ARG A 148 10.75 -3.74 4.86
N GLU A 149 11.48 -3.26 5.87
CA GLU A 149 10.92 -2.76 7.13
C GLU A 149 10.23 -1.40 6.97
N LYS A 150 10.77 -0.53 6.12
CA LYS A 150 10.28 0.85 5.92
C LYS A 150 9.35 1.02 4.71
N LEU A 151 9.15 -0.02 3.91
CA LEU A 151 8.38 0.03 2.67
C LEU A 151 6.95 0.53 2.91
N ARG A 152 6.51 1.46 2.06
CA ARG A 152 5.13 1.95 2.02
C ARG A 152 4.55 1.74 0.62
N ILE A 153 3.24 1.54 0.56
CA ILE A 153 2.51 1.35 -0.69
C ILE A 153 1.65 2.58 -0.96
N VAL A 154 1.57 2.99 -2.22
CA VAL A 154 0.59 3.96 -2.69
C VAL A 154 -0.26 3.29 -3.77
N VAL A 155 -1.58 3.40 -3.69
CA VAL A 155 -2.49 2.87 -4.70
C VAL A 155 -3.20 4.01 -5.41
N ALA A 156 -2.99 4.13 -6.71
CA ALA A 156 -3.73 5.03 -7.59
C ALA A 156 -4.89 4.28 -8.24
N GLY A 157 -6.10 4.47 -7.69
CA GLY A 157 -7.31 3.77 -8.11
C GLY A 157 -8.55 4.24 -7.34
N GLY A 158 -9.68 3.58 -7.58
CA GLY A 158 -10.88 3.67 -6.73
C GLY A 158 -10.95 2.57 -5.67
N ASP A 159 -12.04 2.52 -4.92
CA ASP A 159 -12.20 1.61 -3.76
C ASP A 159 -11.96 0.13 -4.11
N GLY A 160 -12.48 -0.35 -5.25
CA GLY A 160 -12.25 -1.74 -5.68
C GLY A 160 -10.78 -2.06 -5.98
N THR A 161 -10.01 -1.09 -6.49
CA THR A 161 -8.57 -1.25 -6.73
C THR A 161 -7.79 -1.27 -5.41
N VAL A 162 -8.13 -0.33 -4.51
CA VAL A 162 -7.52 -0.26 -3.18
C VAL A 162 -7.81 -1.52 -2.38
N GLY A 163 -9.06 -1.98 -2.37
CA GLY A 163 -9.48 -3.23 -1.71
C GLY A 163 -8.77 -4.46 -2.26
N TRP A 164 -8.53 -4.54 -3.58
CA TRP A 164 -7.77 -5.63 -4.18
C TRP A 164 -6.31 -5.68 -3.67
N VAL A 165 -5.63 -4.53 -3.66
CA VAL A 165 -4.25 -4.45 -3.15
C VAL A 165 -4.20 -4.78 -1.65
N LEU A 166 -5.08 -4.18 -0.84
CA LEU A 166 -5.16 -4.45 0.60
C LEU A 166 -5.47 -5.92 0.90
N GLY A 167 -6.35 -6.55 0.12
CA GLY A 167 -6.65 -7.97 0.24
C GLY A 167 -5.42 -8.85 0.02
N CYS A 168 -4.63 -8.57 -1.01
CA CYS A 168 -3.37 -9.29 -1.25
C CYS A 168 -2.32 -9.01 -0.17
N LEU A 169 -2.22 -7.77 0.34
CA LEU A 169 -1.34 -7.45 1.46
C LEU A 169 -1.79 -8.12 2.76
N GLY A 170 -3.10 -8.35 2.94
CA GLY A 170 -3.65 -9.07 4.09
C GLY A 170 -3.19 -10.52 4.19
N GLU A 171 -2.79 -11.15 3.07
CA GLU A 171 -2.20 -12.49 3.08
C GLU A 171 -0.87 -12.54 3.83
N LEU A 172 -0.10 -11.44 3.84
CA LEU A 172 1.12 -11.35 4.65
C LEU A 172 0.81 -11.56 6.13
N HIS A 173 -0.26 -10.95 6.64
CA HIS A 173 -0.66 -11.11 8.03
C HIS A 173 -1.07 -12.55 8.35
N LYS A 174 -1.86 -13.18 7.46
CA LYS A 174 -2.26 -14.59 7.59
C LYS A 174 -1.05 -15.54 7.60
N GLN A 175 -0.04 -15.24 6.79
CA GLN A 175 1.21 -15.98 6.69
C GLN A 175 2.24 -15.62 7.77
N ARG A 176 1.91 -14.69 8.69
CA ARG A 176 2.84 -14.13 9.70
C ARG A 176 4.11 -13.51 9.09
N ARG A 177 4.00 -12.95 7.88
CA ARG A 177 5.06 -12.26 7.12
C ARG A 177 5.02 -10.75 7.38
N GLU A 178 5.49 -10.34 8.56
CA GLU A 178 5.52 -8.93 8.97
C GLU A 178 6.79 -8.20 8.48
N PRO A 179 6.78 -6.85 8.36
CA PRO A 179 5.61 -5.98 8.52
C PRO A 179 4.69 -6.01 7.30
N VAL A 180 3.39 -5.79 7.48
CA VAL A 180 2.48 -5.44 6.37
C VAL A 180 2.70 -3.95 6.00
N PRO A 181 3.12 -3.62 4.76
CA PRO A 181 3.36 -2.24 4.36
C PRO A 181 2.13 -1.34 4.50
N PRO A 182 2.22 -0.16 5.15
CA PRO A 182 1.12 0.79 5.20
C PRO A 182 0.79 1.31 3.80
N THR A 183 -0.50 1.53 3.53
CA THR A 183 -1.00 1.88 2.21
C THR A 183 -1.66 3.25 2.19
N ALA A 184 -1.16 4.14 1.35
CA ALA A 184 -1.75 5.44 1.02
C ALA A 184 -2.54 5.37 -0.30
N ILE A 185 -3.43 6.34 -0.53
CA ILE A 185 -4.36 6.31 -1.67
C ILE A 185 -4.19 7.57 -2.52
N ILE A 186 -4.11 7.40 -3.84
CA ILE A 186 -4.36 8.46 -4.83
C ILE A 186 -5.76 8.19 -5.43
N PRO A 187 -6.77 9.02 -5.13
CA PRO A 187 -8.15 8.77 -5.54
C PRO A 187 -8.32 8.96 -7.06
N LEU A 188 -8.16 7.88 -7.82
CA LEU A 188 -8.29 7.86 -9.29
C LEU A 188 -9.61 7.20 -9.73
N GLY A 189 -10.53 6.89 -8.80
CA GLY A 189 -11.83 6.28 -9.11
C GLY A 189 -13.00 7.25 -9.13
N THR A 190 -14.19 6.71 -9.44
CA THR A 190 -15.49 7.37 -9.21
C THR A 190 -15.94 7.18 -7.75
N GLY A 191 -15.76 5.96 -7.20
CA GLY A 191 -15.86 5.66 -5.77
C GLY A 191 -14.49 5.74 -5.09
N ASN A 192 -14.36 6.65 -4.13
CA ASN A 192 -13.13 6.89 -3.36
C ASN A 192 -13.45 7.03 -1.85
N ASP A 193 -14.36 6.21 -1.33
CA ASP A 193 -14.83 6.30 0.05
C ASP A 193 -13.74 5.92 1.05
N LEU A 194 -12.87 4.96 0.73
CA LEU A 194 -11.69 4.66 1.54
C LEU A 194 -10.75 5.88 1.58
N SER A 195 -10.50 6.51 0.44
CA SER A 195 -9.66 7.71 0.36
C SER A 195 -10.23 8.85 1.21
N ARG A 196 -11.55 9.08 1.19
CA ARG A 196 -12.23 10.09 2.03
C ARG A 196 -12.10 9.76 3.51
N SER A 197 -12.34 8.51 3.88
CA SER A 197 -12.31 8.04 5.28
C SER A 197 -10.93 8.19 5.91
N PHE A 198 -9.86 7.97 5.12
CA PHE A 198 -8.47 8.08 5.58
C PHE A 198 -7.81 9.43 5.25
N GLY A 199 -8.56 10.42 4.75
CA GLY A 199 -8.07 11.79 4.57
C GLY A 199 -7.17 12.02 3.35
N TRP A 200 -7.15 11.11 2.37
CA TRP A 200 -6.40 11.23 1.11
C TRP A 200 -7.12 12.07 0.04
N GLY A 201 -8.33 12.52 0.34
CA GLY A 201 -9.17 13.34 -0.54
C GLY A 201 -10.25 12.53 -1.27
N GLY A 202 -11.21 13.22 -1.87
CA GLY A 202 -12.39 12.58 -2.47
C GLY A 202 -12.35 12.39 -3.99
N SER A 203 -11.38 13.01 -4.67
CA SER A 203 -11.32 13.05 -6.13
C SER A 203 -9.89 13.33 -6.60
N PHE A 204 -9.58 12.88 -7.82
CA PHE A 204 -8.32 13.17 -8.46
C PHE A 204 -8.17 14.70 -8.68
N PRO A 205 -7.08 15.34 -8.23
CA PRO A 205 -6.93 16.79 -8.29
C PRO A 205 -6.82 17.32 -9.73
N PHE A 206 -7.45 18.44 -10.04
CA PHE A 206 -7.34 19.09 -11.37
C PHE A 206 -5.89 19.45 -11.71
N ASN A 207 -5.11 19.91 -10.72
CA ASN A 207 -3.69 20.23 -10.83
C ASN A 207 -2.78 19.06 -10.41
N TRP A 208 -3.15 17.83 -10.78
CA TRP A 208 -2.53 16.60 -10.28
C TRP A 208 -1.01 16.54 -10.45
N ARG A 209 -0.43 17.06 -11.54
CA ARG A 209 1.04 17.00 -11.76
C ARG A 209 1.86 17.59 -10.60
N SER A 210 1.33 18.64 -9.97
CA SER A 210 1.93 19.26 -8.78
C SER A 210 1.47 18.56 -7.50
N ALA A 211 0.21 18.14 -7.43
CA ALA A 211 -0.35 17.46 -6.27
C ALA A 211 0.32 16.10 -6.00
N ILE A 212 0.68 15.32 -7.02
CA ILE A 212 1.28 13.99 -6.85
C ILE A 212 2.58 14.04 -6.05
N LYS A 213 3.44 15.05 -6.29
CA LYS A 213 4.66 15.21 -5.49
C LYS A 213 4.34 15.42 -4.01
N LYS A 214 3.34 16.26 -3.73
CA LYS A 214 2.86 16.52 -2.37
C LYS A 214 2.23 15.28 -1.76
N THR A 215 1.45 14.51 -2.52
CA THR A 215 0.85 13.26 -2.05
C THR A 215 1.92 12.23 -1.70
N LEU A 216 2.96 12.06 -2.54
CA LEU A 216 4.07 11.16 -2.26
C LEU A 216 4.85 11.59 -1.02
N ASP A 217 5.15 12.87 -0.89
CA ASP A 217 5.84 13.42 0.28
C ASP A 217 5.02 13.21 1.56
N ILE A 218 3.73 13.54 1.55
CA ILE A 218 2.82 13.24 2.67
C ILE A 218 2.80 11.73 2.95
N ALA A 219 2.77 10.87 1.93
CA ALA A 219 2.75 9.42 2.10
C ALA A 219 3.98 8.89 2.83
N THR A 220 5.13 9.58 2.80
CA THR A 220 6.32 9.18 3.55
C THR A 220 6.19 9.37 5.07
N GLU A 221 5.48 10.41 5.50
CA GLU A 221 5.40 10.82 6.91
C GLU A 221 4.02 10.61 7.54
N ALA A 222 3.01 10.33 6.72
CA ALA A 222 1.64 10.20 7.18
C ALA A 222 1.53 9.16 8.31
N PRO A 223 0.79 9.47 9.39
CA PRO A 223 0.58 8.53 10.48
C PRO A 223 -0.11 7.28 9.95
N THR A 224 0.29 6.12 10.48
CA THR A 224 -0.33 4.86 10.14
C THR A 224 -1.54 4.62 11.04
N CYS A 225 -2.59 4.08 10.45
CA CYS A 225 -3.79 3.63 11.17
C CYS A 225 -4.07 2.19 10.80
N ARG A 226 -4.71 1.46 11.72
CA ARG A 226 -5.20 0.11 11.44
C ARG A 226 -6.55 0.21 10.73
N LEU A 227 -6.79 -0.76 9.85
CA LEU A 227 -8.06 -0.95 9.16
C LEU A 227 -8.60 -2.32 9.57
N ASP A 228 -9.87 -2.38 9.95
CA ASP A 228 -10.54 -3.64 10.21
C ASP A 228 -10.88 -4.31 8.87
N SER A 229 -10.60 -5.61 8.76
CA SER A 229 -10.92 -6.42 7.59
C SER A 229 -11.95 -7.46 7.98
N TRP A 230 -13.08 -7.50 7.27
CA TRP A 230 -14.17 -8.42 7.56
C TRP A 230 -14.11 -9.61 6.61
N ASN A 231 -14.08 -10.81 7.18
CA ASN A 231 -14.27 -12.05 6.43
C ASN A 231 -15.74 -12.48 6.55
N VAL A 232 -16.50 -12.36 5.47
CA VAL A 232 -17.93 -12.66 5.46
C VAL A 232 -18.16 -13.96 4.71
N SER A 233 -18.69 -14.97 5.40
CA SER A 233 -19.19 -16.20 4.80
C SER A 233 -20.70 -16.13 4.71
N ILE A 234 -21.26 -16.51 3.56
CA ILE A 234 -22.70 -16.58 3.32
C ILE A 234 -23.02 -18.00 2.90
N SER A 235 -23.84 -18.68 3.68
CA SER A 235 -24.35 -20.03 3.39
C SER A 235 -25.81 -19.95 2.96
N MET A 236 -26.15 -20.64 1.88
CA MET A 236 -27.55 -20.80 1.45
C MET A 236 -28.17 -22.03 2.14
N PRO A 237 -29.49 -22.03 2.40
CA PRO A 237 -30.20 -23.25 2.77
C PRO A 237 -30.01 -24.32 1.69
N ALA A 238 -29.97 -25.60 2.11
CA ALA A 238 -29.91 -26.70 1.15
C ALA A 238 -31.09 -26.61 0.16
N GLU A 239 -30.82 -26.91 -1.11
CA GLU A 239 -31.75 -26.99 -2.26
C GLU A 239 -31.87 -25.77 -3.19
N GLU A 240 -31.26 -24.63 -2.90
CA GLU A 240 -31.16 -23.51 -3.87
C GLU A 240 -29.72 -23.28 -4.36
N VAL A 241 -29.45 -23.68 -5.61
CA VAL A 241 -28.22 -23.31 -6.32
C VAL A 241 -28.43 -21.92 -6.91
N VAL A 242 -27.84 -20.91 -6.28
CA VAL A 242 -27.82 -19.53 -6.79
C VAL A 242 -26.40 -19.18 -7.19
N ASP A 243 -26.23 -18.64 -8.39
CA ASP A 243 -24.95 -18.07 -8.81
C ASP A 243 -24.63 -16.87 -7.90
N PRO A 244 -23.50 -16.89 -7.17
CA PRO A 244 -23.15 -15.77 -6.31
C PRO A 244 -22.95 -14.51 -7.17
N PRO A 245 -23.30 -13.31 -6.65
CA PRO A 245 -22.89 -12.06 -7.27
C PRO A 245 -21.38 -12.07 -7.53
N HIS A 246 -20.92 -11.42 -8.61
CA HIS A 246 -19.49 -11.35 -8.97
C HIS A 246 -18.57 -10.83 -7.84
N SER A 247 -19.13 -10.20 -6.80
CA SER A 247 -18.40 -9.71 -5.62
C SER A 247 -18.10 -10.80 -4.57
N LEU A 248 -18.69 -11.99 -4.70
CA LEU A 248 -18.47 -13.13 -3.82
C LEU A 248 -17.70 -14.23 -4.56
N LYS A 249 -16.77 -14.87 -3.86
CA LYS A 249 -16.05 -16.03 -4.36
C LYS A 249 -16.53 -17.28 -3.61
N PRO A 250 -16.70 -18.42 -4.28
CA PRO A 250 -16.89 -19.69 -3.59
C PRO A 250 -15.72 -19.92 -2.63
N VAL A 251 -16.03 -20.25 -1.39
CA VAL A 251 -15.03 -20.70 -0.40
C VAL A 251 -15.25 -22.20 -0.24
N GLU A 252 -14.17 -22.99 -0.23
CA GLU A 252 -14.29 -24.42 0.11
C GLU A 252 -14.95 -24.56 1.48
N GLU A 253 -15.92 -25.46 1.61
CA GLU A 253 -16.66 -25.70 2.85
C GLU A 253 -15.67 -25.92 4.01
N SER A 254 -15.50 -24.88 4.83
CA SER A 254 -14.89 -25.03 6.13
C SER A 254 -15.98 -25.57 7.03
N SER A 255 -15.87 -26.83 7.44
CA SER A 255 -16.69 -27.39 8.51
C SER A 255 -16.48 -26.50 9.74
N ILE A 256 -17.43 -25.60 9.99
CA ILE A 256 -17.54 -24.96 11.28
C ILE A 256 -18.08 -26.07 12.19
N ASP A 257 -17.15 -26.85 12.76
CA ASP A 257 -17.48 -27.70 13.89
C ASP A 257 -18.09 -26.78 14.97
N GLN A 258 -19.37 -27.05 15.27
CA GLN A 258 -20.15 -26.40 16.33
C GLN A 258 -19.61 -26.75 17.71
#